data_AF-A0A349BV83-F1
#
_entry.id   AF-A0A349BV83-F1
#
_cell.length_a   1.000
_cell.length_b   1.000
_cell.length_c   1.000
_cell.angle_alpha   90.00
_cell.angle_beta   90.00
_cell.angle_gamma   90.00
#
_symmetry.space_group_name_H-M   'P 1'
#
loop_
_entity.id
_entity.type
_entity.pdbx_description
1 polymer ?
#
loop_
_entity_poly.entity_id
_entity_poly.type
_entity_poly.pdbx_seq_one_letter_code
_entity_poly.pdbx_strand_id
1 'polypeptide(L)' 'AHFSHADQVAKSMAKSLAIKSGELLNPQEQQALLDDFFGCKETTVSPFNRQIFITLEKTEIEQKLN' A
#
# COMPACT_ATOMS: atom_id res chain seq x y z
N ALA A 1 14.11 16.69 5.89
CA ALA A 1 13.68 17.09 4.54
C ALA A 1 12.36 17.85 4.66
N HIS A 2 12.25 19.03 4.04
CA HIS A 2 11.01 19.80 4.01
C HIS A 2 10.23 19.44 2.74
N PHE A 3 8.96 19.04 2.87
CA PHE A 3 8.12 18.73 1.72
C PHE A 3 7.89 20.00 0.88
N SER A 4 7.98 19.88 -0.43
CA SER A 4 7.59 20.95 -1.35
C SER A 4 6.06 21.09 -1.39
N HIS A 5 5.58 22.20 -1.93
CA HIS A 5 4.14 22.38 -2.19
C HIS A 5 3.60 21.29 -3.13
N ALA A 6 4.40 20.88 -4.13
CA ALA A 6 4.04 19.78 -5.02
C ALA A 6 3.88 18.45 -4.26
N ASP A 7 4.76 18.17 -3.29
CA ASP A 7 4.66 16.95 -2.48
C ASP A 7 3.40 16.94 -1.61
N GLN A 8 2.99 18.10 -1.08
CA GLN A 8 1.75 18.22 -0.30
C GLN A 8 0.50 17.97 -1.16
N VAL A 9 0.50 18.48 -2.39
CA VAL A 9 -0.57 18.22 -3.37
C VAL A 9 -0.58 16.74 -3.75
N ALA A 10 0.57 16.17 -4.09
CA ALA A 10 0.71 14.76 -4.45
C ALA A 10 0.23 13.83 -3.33
N LYS A 11 0.60 14.12 -2.08
CA LYS A 11 0.11 13.40 -0.90
C LYS A 11 -1.42 13.47 -0.79
N SER A 12 -2.02 14.64 -1.03
CA SER A 12 -3.47 14.79 -0.96
C SER A 12 -4.18 14.00 -2.07
N MET A 13 -3.64 14.04 -3.29
CA MET A 13 -4.16 13.29 -4.44
C MET A 13 -4.06 11.78 -4.20
N ALA A 14 -2.94 11.30 -3.66
CA ALA A 14 -2.74 9.87 -3.37
C ALA A 14 -3.84 9.31 -2.45
N LYS A 15 -4.32 10.09 -1.47
CA LYS A 15 -5.44 9.67 -0.61
C LYS A 15 -6.78 9.62 -1.35
N SER A 16 -7.04 10.60 -2.21
CA SER A 16 -8.32 10.72 -2.92
C SER A 16 -8.48 9.70 -4.04
N LEU A 17 -7.37 9.28 -4.65
CA LEU A 17 -7.32 8.34 -5.77
C LEU A 17 -7.03 6.90 -5.35
N ALA A 18 -6.75 6.64 -4.07
CA ALA A 18 -6.50 5.30 -3.56
C ALA A 18 -7.74 4.41 -3.63
N ILE A 19 -7.52 3.11 -3.85
CA ILE A 19 -8.53 2.06 -3.68
C ILE A 19 -9.08 2.15 -2.25
N LYS A 20 -10.40 2.13 -2.11
CA LYS A 20 -11.05 2.34 -0.81
C LYS A 20 -11.12 1.03 -0.05
N SER A 21 -11.09 1.13 1.28
CA SER A 21 -11.32 -0.02 2.15
C SER A 21 -12.69 -0.63 1.86
N GLY A 22 -12.74 -1.94 1.68
CA GLY A 22 -13.96 -2.70 1.37
C GLY A 22 -14.31 -2.79 -0.11
N GLU A 23 -13.50 -2.21 -0.99
CA GLU A 23 -13.64 -2.39 -2.44
C GLU A 23 -13.22 -3.80 -2.86
N LEU A 24 -14.07 -4.48 -3.64
CA LEU A 24 -13.81 -5.83 -4.12
C LEU A 24 -12.96 -5.74 -5.39
N LEU A 25 -11.77 -6.34 -5.36
CA LEU A 25 -10.87 -6.43 -6.51
C LEU A 25 -10.92 -7.82 -7.12
N ASN A 26 -11.06 -7.89 -8.43
CA ASN A 26 -10.91 -9.13 -9.18
C ASN A 26 -9.41 -9.52 -9.29
N PRO A 27 -9.08 -10.77 -9.70
CA PRO A 27 -7.68 -11.22 -9.75
C PRO A 27 -6.76 -10.38 -10.64
N GLN A 28 -7.27 -9.82 -11.75
CA GLN A 28 -6.49 -8.98 -12.64
C GLN A 28 -6.18 -7.62 -12.00
N GLU A 29 -7.15 -7.03 -11.30
CA GLU A 29 -6.96 -5.77 -10.57
C GLU A 29 -5.98 -5.93 -9.40
N GLN A 30 -6.05 -7.06 -8.69
CA GLN A 30 -5.09 -7.40 -7.63
C GLN A 30 -3.67 -7.53 -8.17
N GLN A 31 -3.49 -8.18 -9.33
CA GLN A 31 -2.16 -8.31 -9.95
C GLN A 31 -1.61 -6.95 -10.37
N ALA A 32 -2.42 -6.11 -11.03
CA ALA A 32 -2.01 -4.77 -11.43
C ALA A 32 -1.60 -3.92 -10.23
N LEU A 33 -2.33 -4.01 -9.11
CA LEU A 33 -1.98 -3.33 -7.85
C LEU A 33 -0.60 -3.77 -7.33
N LEU A 34 -0.29 -5.07 -7.39
CA LEU A 34 1.01 -5.59 -6.97
C LEU A 34 2.13 -5.13 -7.91
N ASP A 35 1.89 -5.14 -9.23
CA ASP A 35 2.87 -4.70 -10.23
C ASP A 35 3.24 -3.22 -10.02
N ASP A 36 2.24 -2.35 -9.84
CA ASP A 36 2.42 -0.93 -9.54
C ASP A 36 3.16 -0.72 -8.21
N PHE A 37 2.81 -1.52 -7.19
CA PHE A 37 3.44 -1.47 -5.87
C PHE A 37 4.93 -1.81 -5.94
N PHE A 38 5.31 -2.88 -6.63
CA PHE A 38 6.72 -3.27 -6.79
C PHE A 38 7.49 -2.38 -7.77
N GLY A 39 6.78 -1.58 -8.59
CA GLY A 39 7.37 -0.51 -9.39
C GLY A 39 7.77 0.74 -8.58
N CYS A 40 7.32 0.86 -7.34
CA CYS A 40 7.63 2.00 -6.48
C CYS A 40 9.05 1.93 -5.91
N LYS A 41 9.69 3.10 -5.75
CA LYS A 41 11.03 3.21 -5.15
C LYS A 41 11.05 2.89 -3.65
N GLU A 42 9.99 3.28 -2.94
CA GLU A 42 9.80 3.02 -1.52
C GLU A 42 8.55 2.17 -1.37
N THR A 43 8.70 1.00 -0.75
CA THR A 43 7.66 -0.03 -0.66
C THR A 43 7.27 -0.35 0.78
N THR A 44 8.01 0.15 1.76
CA THR A 44 7.77 -0.21 3.17
C THR A 44 6.77 0.73 3.86
N VAL A 45 6.78 2.01 3.47
CA VAL A 45 5.97 3.06 4.12
C VAL A 45 5.22 3.93 3.11
N SER A 46 3.96 4.20 3.40
CA SER A 46 3.12 5.11 2.61
C SER A 46 3.49 6.58 2.85
N PRO A 47 3.03 7.52 1.98
CA PRO A 47 3.19 8.97 2.18
C PRO A 47 2.56 9.51 3.50
N PHE A 48 1.81 8.67 4.22
CA PHE A 48 1.18 8.95 5.50
C PHE A 48 1.89 8.28 6.68
N ASN A 49 3.10 7.76 6.46
CA ASN A 49 3.92 7.09 7.47
C ASN A 49 3.21 5.86 8.09
N ARG A 50 2.50 5.11 7.26
CA ARG A 50 1.89 3.82 7.62
C ARG A 50 2.54 2.71 6.83
N GLN A 51 2.77 1.57 7.47
CA GLN A 51 3.27 0.36 6.81
C GLN A 51 2.34 -0.07 5.67
N ILE A 52 2.91 -0.42 4.52
CA ILE A 52 2.13 -0.79 3.33
C ILE A 52 1.73 -2.27 3.36
N PHE A 53 2.68 -3.15 3.66
CA PHE A 53 2.44 -4.59 3.75
C PHE A 53 3.20 -5.20 4.93
N ILE A 54 2.73 -6.36 5.35
CA ILE A 54 3.44 -7.25 6.28
C ILE A 54 3.69 -8.57 5.56
N THR A 55 4.83 -9.19 5.85
CA THR A 55 5.06 -10.59 5.50
C THR A 55 4.63 -11.43 6.69
N LEU A 56 3.84 -12.46 6.44
CA LEU A 56 3.44 -13.44 7.45
C LEU A 56 4.01 -14.79 7.03
N GLU A 57 4.90 -15.33 7.85
CA GLU A 57 5.45 -16.66 7.64
C GLU A 57 4.40 -17.74 7.95
N LYS A 58 4.57 -18.91 7.35
CA LYS A 58 3.63 -20.03 7.54
C LYS A 58 3.44 -20.36 9.03
N THR A 59 4.53 -20.34 9.81
CA THR A 59 4.49 -20.59 11.25
C THR A 59 3.70 -19.53 12.02
N GLU A 60 3.75 -18.27 11.60
CA GLU A 60 3.00 -17.18 12.24
C GLU A 60 1.50 -17.27 11.93
N ILE A 61 1.17 -17.73 10.72
CA ILE A 61 -0.23 -17.99 10.31
C ILE A 61 -0.80 -19.15 11.15
N GLU A 62 -0.08 -20.27 11.26
CA GLU A 62 -0.50 -21.43 12.03
C GLU A 62 -0.72 -21.09 13.52
N GLN A 63 0.10 -20.22 14.11
CA GLN A 63 -0.08 -19.76 15.49
C GLN A 63 -1.31 -18.85 15.68
N LYS A 64 -1.70 -18.07 14.68
CA LYS A 64 -2.85 -17.15 14.77
C LYS A 64 -4.20 -17.82 14.53
N LEU A 65 -4.22 -18.96 13.85
CA LEU A 65 -5.43 -19.70 13.49
C LEU A 65 -5.77 -20.84 14.45
N ASN A 66 -4.85 -21.17 15.38
CA ASN A 66 -5.07 -22.11 16.49
C ASN A 66 -5.44 -21.36 17.78
#